data_AF-A6EUQ8-F1
#
_entry.id   AF-A6EUQ8-F1
#
_cell.length_a   1.000
_cell.length_b   1.000
_cell.length_c   1.000
_cell.angle_alpha   90.00
_cell.angle_beta   90.00
_cell.angle_gamma   90.00
#
_symmetry.space_group_name_H-M   'P 1'
#
loop_
_entity.id
_entity.type
_entity.pdbx_description
1 polymer ?
#
loop_
_entity_poly.entity_id
_entity_poly.type
_entity_poly.pdbx_seq_one_letter_code
_entity_poly.pdbx_strand_id
1 'polypeptide(L)'
;MLQGSDLFAMEGGTSTKIALPATDQSAQPTTLARGADGSVYLAGPGLGVWRYDGAGESWQSLNNTLPDLGVTAMAAHATQPGTLYAYLGKDGMFRSRNGGAEWVKVDSGPQEPVQTFLHSDMPGSMESGWLFAGTTRGVARSMDCFCFWGDAGDLRGMVSAIDYDPAAPENVYAVIEGQLHHSADGGEVWTGLKVPQPVTALAFSPSQGLVVGTANGNLLARGAADEWAPVHE
;
A
#
# COMPACT_ATOMS: atom_id res chain seq x y z
N MET A 1 -1.78 6.34 10.38
CA MET A 1 -2.70 5.21 10.11
C MET A 1 -4.01 5.76 9.57
N LEU A 2 -4.51 5.21 8.47
CA LEU A 2 -5.86 5.50 7.97
C LEU A 2 -6.85 4.48 8.58
N GLN A 3 -7.91 4.95 9.22
CA GLN A 3 -8.93 4.12 9.84
C GLN A 3 -10.32 4.64 9.47
N GLY A 4 -11.03 3.92 8.59
CA GLY A 4 -12.29 4.41 8.02
C GLY A 4 -12.07 5.71 7.25
N SER A 5 -12.74 6.79 7.66
CA SER A 5 -12.63 8.13 7.07
C SER A 5 -11.69 9.07 7.85
N ASP A 6 -10.86 8.54 8.75
CA ASP A 6 -9.99 9.35 9.62
C ASP A 6 -8.51 8.97 9.44
N LEU A 7 -7.63 9.97 9.44
CA LEU A 7 -6.18 9.80 9.41
C LEU A 7 -5.58 10.21 10.75
N PHE A 8 -4.69 9.39 11.29
CA PHE A 8 -3.97 9.66 12.54
C PHE A 8 -2.46 9.63 12.34
N ALA A 9 -1.77 10.64 12.87
CA ALA A 9 -0.32 10.59 13.13
C ALA A 9 -0.07 10.00 14.52
N MET A 10 0.99 9.22 14.64
CA MET A 10 1.40 8.59 15.90
C MET A 10 2.82 9.05 16.23
N GLU A 11 2.98 9.82 17.30
CA GLU A 11 4.28 10.25 17.81
C GLU A 11 4.36 10.00 19.33
N GLY A 12 5.34 9.21 19.76
CA GLY A 12 5.63 9.00 21.20
C GLY A 12 4.45 8.50 22.03
N GLY A 13 3.56 7.66 21.46
CA GLY A 13 2.38 7.13 22.14
C GLY A 13 1.17 8.08 22.16
N THR A 14 1.25 9.24 21.50
CA THR A 14 0.11 10.15 21.32
C THR A 14 -0.42 10.06 19.88
N SER A 15 -1.73 9.87 19.75
CA SER A 15 -2.42 9.91 18.45
C SER A 15 -2.98 11.31 18.18
N THR A 16 -2.59 11.92 17.07
CA THR A 16 -3.16 13.20 16.60
C THR A 16 -3.94 12.97 15.33
N LYS A 17 -5.21 13.38 15.31
CA LYS A 17 -6.04 13.31 14.11
C LYS A 17 -5.59 14.38 13.10
N ILE A 18 -5.23 13.95 11.90
CA ILE A 18 -4.94 14.83 10.77
C ILE A 18 -6.24 15.02 10.00
N ALA A 19 -6.62 16.28 9.78
CA ALA A 19 -7.76 16.62 8.93
C ALA A 19 -7.50 16.12 7.51
N LEU A 20 -8.47 15.44 6.91
CA LEU A 20 -8.40 14.99 5.52
C LEU A 20 -8.50 16.18 4.54
N PRO A 21 -8.06 16.03 3.27
CA PRO A 21 -8.25 17.05 2.26
C PRO A 21 -9.73 17.44 2.15
N ALA A 22 -10.02 18.74 2.27
CA ALA A 22 -11.36 19.24 2.01
C ALA A 22 -11.64 19.13 0.51
N THR A 23 -12.59 18.29 0.12
CA THR A 23 -13.03 18.18 -1.28
C THR A 23 -14.52 18.43 -1.42
N ASP A 24 -14.91 19.02 -2.55
CA ASP A 24 -16.29 19.38 -2.84
C ASP A 24 -17.22 18.16 -3.03
N GLN A 25 -16.67 16.95 -3.19
CA GLN A 25 -17.42 15.76 -3.63
C GLN A 25 -17.55 14.64 -2.58
N SER A 26 -17.28 14.89 -1.29
CA SER A 26 -17.32 13.85 -0.23
C SER A 26 -16.42 12.63 -0.47
N ALA A 27 -15.53 12.69 -1.45
CA ALA A 27 -14.62 11.62 -1.82
C ALA A 27 -13.68 11.32 -0.66
N GLN A 28 -13.61 10.05 -0.27
CA GLN A 28 -12.80 9.59 0.85
C GLN A 28 -11.52 8.93 0.34
N PRO A 29 -10.38 9.12 1.03
CA PRO A 29 -9.20 8.34 0.75
C PRO A 29 -9.49 6.86 1.02
N THR A 30 -8.96 6.00 0.16
CA THR A 30 -9.02 4.54 0.29
C THR A 30 -7.63 3.93 0.41
N THR A 31 -6.59 4.69 0.06
CA THR A 31 -5.20 4.25 0.12
C THR A 31 -4.32 5.31 0.75
N LEU A 32 -3.29 4.86 1.45
CA LEU A 32 -2.24 5.65 2.08
C LEU A 32 -0.89 5.10 1.60
N ALA A 33 0.01 5.96 1.16
CA ALA A 33 1.37 5.58 0.82
C ALA A 33 2.37 6.49 1.53
N ARG A 34 3.53 5.92 1.86
CA ARG A 34 4.66 6.66 2.44
C ARG A 34 5.84 6.63 1.48
N GLY A 35 6.36 7.79 1.12
CA GLY A 35 7.54 7.93 0.29
C GLY A 35 8.83 7.63 1.06
N ALA A 36 9.88 7.29 0.32
CA ALA A 36 11.23 7.04 0.84
C ALA A 36 11.81 8.22 1.66
N ASP A 37 11.36 9.45 1.39
CA ASP A 37 11.71 10.67 2.11
C ASP A 37 10.80 10.95 3.33
N GLY A 38 9.89 10.04 3.64
CA GLY A 38 8.90 10.21 4.70
C GLY A 38 7.64 10.98 4.28
N SER A 39 7.53 11.44 3.03
CA SER A 39 6.32 12.08 2.51
C SER A 39 5.10 11.17 2.67
N VAL A 40 3.95 11.75 3.02
CA VAL A 40 2.69 11.01 3.18
C VAL A 40 1.75 11.36 2.06
N TYR A 41 1.15 10.35 1.45
CA TYR A 41 0.22 10.49 0.34
C TYR A 41 -1.09 9.78 0.61
N LEU A 42 -2.18 10.37 0.15
CA LEU A 42 -3.50 9.76 0.12
C LEU A 42 -4.02 9.70 -1.31
N ALA A 43 -4.78 8.66 -1.62
CA ALA A 43 -5.58 8.65 -2.82
C ALA A 43 -6.92 7.93 -2.63
N GLY A 44 -7.84 8.18 -3.56
CA GLY A 44 -9.11 7.47 -3.63
C GLY A 44 -9.96 7.88 -4.83
N PRO A 45 -10.99 7.07 -5.15
CA PRO A 45 -11.87 7.37 -6.28
C PRO A 45 -12.58 8.71 -6.11
N GLY A 46 -12.46 9.60 -7.10
CA GLY A 46 -13.00 10.96 -7.07
C GLY A 46 -12.16 11.97 -6.27
N LEU A 47 -11.19 11.50 -5.48
CA LEU A 47 -10.25 12.33 -4.74
C LEU A 47 -8.97 12.60 -5.57
N GLY A 48 -8.54 11.63 -6.38
CA GLY A 48 -7.23 11.64 -7.03
C GLY A 48 -6.11 11.37 -6.01
N VAL A 49 -4.95 11.99 -6.19
CA VAL A 49 -3.76 11.88 -5.33
C VAL A 49 -3.48 13.19 -4.61
N TRP A 50 -3.17 13.10 -3.32
CA TRP A 50 -2.81 14.23 -2.46
C TRP A 50 -1.56 13.91 -1.65
N ARG A 51 -0.76 14.93 -1.37
CA ARG A 51 0.41 14.86 -0.47
C ARG A 51 0.17 15.72 0.75
N TYR A 52 0.54 15.21 1.92
CA TYR A 52 0.56 15.98 3.16
C TYR A 52 1.80 16.88 3.21
N ASP A 53 1.59 18.17 3.44
CA ASP A 53 2.64 19.13 3.78
C ASP A 53 2.64 19.31 5.30
N GLY A 54 3.58 18.65 5.96
CA GLY A 54 3.70 18.70 7.42
C GLY A 54 4.10 20.08 7.95
N ALA A 55 4.77 20.92 7.17
CA ALA A 55 5.16 22.26 7.62
C ALA A 55 3.96 23.22 7.63
N GLY A 56 3.04 23.05 6.69
CA GLY A 56 1.81 23.84 6.59
C GLY A 56 0.58 23.18 7.21
N GLU A 57 0.73 21.98 7.80
CA GLU A 57 -0.36 21.11 8.26
C GLU A 57 -1.52 20.98 7.24
N SER A 58 -1.19 20.87 5.96
CA SER A 58 -2.14 20.99 4.86
C SER A 58 -1.96 19.91 3.80
N TRP A 59 -2.95 19.79 2.91
CA TRP A 59 -2.89 18.85 1.79
C TRP A 59 -2.72 19.59 0.47
N GLN A 60 -1.83 19.07 -0.38
CA GLN A 60 -1.60 19.56 -1.73
C GLN A 60 -2.06 18.52 -2.74
N SER A 61 -2.93 18.94 -3.68
CA SER A 61 -3.39 18.07 -4.76
C SER A 61 -2.27 17.83 -5.78
N LEU A 62 -2.15 16.59 -6.23
CA LEU A 62 -1.21 16.13 -7.26
C LEU A 62 -1.94 15.72 -8.55
N ASN A 63 -3.12 16.29 -8.81
CA ASN A 63 -4.04 15.80 -9.85
C ASN A 63 -3.86 16.43 -11.24
N ASN A 64 -3.00 17.45 -11.37
CA ASN A 64 -2.99 18.36 -12.53
C ASN A 64 -2.85 17.67 -13.91
N THR A 65 -2.14 16.55 -13.97
CA THR A 65 -1.87 15.82 -15.24
C THR A 65 -2.46 14.41 -15.25
N LEU A 66 -3.23 14.04 -14.23
CA LEU A 66 -4.02 12.80 -14.28
C LEU A 66 -5.19 12.98 -15.26
N PRO A 67 -5.54 11.94 -16.04
CA PRO A 67 -6.66 12.03 -16.97
C PRO A 67 -8.03 11.98 -16.27
N ASP A 68 -8.08 11.41 -15.05
CA ASP A 68 -9.27 11.25 -14.23
C ASP A 68 -8.88 11.15 -12.74
N LEU A 69 -9.85 11.35 -11.84
CA LEU A 69 -9.66 11.28 -10.38
C LEU A 69 -9.98 9.89 -9.79
N GLY A 70 -10.31 8.90 -10.62
CA GLY A 70 -10.67 7.53 -10.26
C GLY A 70 -9.49 6.67 -9.80
N VAL A 71 -8.57 7.21 -9.00
CA VAL A 71 -7.42 6.48 -8.46
C VAL A 71 -7.92 5.48 -7.41
N THR A 72 -7.85 4.19 -7.73
CA THR A 72 -8.31 3.13 -6.81
C THR A 72 -7.20 2.57 -5.94
N ALA A 73 -5.95 2.70 -6.36
CA ALA A 73 -4.79 2.30 -5.57
C ALA A 73 -3.56 3.14 -5.95
N MET A 74 -2.65 3.31 -4.99
CA MET A 74 -1.40 4.03 -5.21
C MET A 74 -0.25 3.39 -4.43
N ALA A 75 0.96 3.56 -4.94
CA ALA A 75 2.18 3.23 -4.22
C ALA A 75 3.20 4.37 -4.38
N ALA A 76 4.00 4.60 -3.34
CA ALA A 76 5.22 5.38 -3.47
C ALA A 76 6.39 4.41 -3.66
N HIS A 77 7.39 4.82 -4.43
CA HIS A 77 8.58 4.02 -4.62
C HIS A 77 9.37 3.89 -3.32
N ALA A 78 9.80 2.66 -2.99
CA ALA A 78 10.45 2.31 -1.73
C ALA A 78 11.74 3.10 -1.45
N THR A 79 12.57 3.31 -2.48
CA THR A 79 13.90 3.94 -2.34
C THR A 79 14.13 5.22 -3.18
N GLN A 80 13.20 5.64 -4.04
CA GLN A 80 13.33 6.81 -4.91
C GLN A 80 12.30 7.89 -4.55
N PRO A 81 12.67 8.90 -3.75
CA PRO A 81 11.78 10.00 -3.40
C PRO A 81 11.15 10.65 -4.64
N GLY A 82 9.87 10.99 -4.53
CA GLY A 82 9.12 11.62 -5.62
C GLY A 82 8.69 10.68 -6.76
N THR A 83 9.08 9.39 -6.74
CA THR A 83 8.51 8.40 -7.66
C THR A 83 7.24 7.80 -7.08
N LEU A 84 6.13 7.95 -7.80
CA LEU A 84 4.79 7.53 -7.39
C LEU A 84 4.13 6.73 -8.50
N TYR A 85 3.28 5.79 -8.11
CA TYR A 85 2.47 4.98 -9.00
C TYR A 85 1.00 5.12 -8.63
N ALA A 86 0.14 5.32 -9.62
CA ALA A 86 -1.30 5.39 -9.45
C ALA A 86 -1.98 4.45 -10.44
N TYR A 87 -2.99 3.72 -9.97
CA TYR A 87 -3.83 2.88 -10.79
C TYR A 87 -5.24 3.46 -10.87
N LEU A 88 -5.71 3.67 -12.11
CA LEU A 88 -6.98 4.35 -12.43
C LEU A 88 -7.97 3.37 -13.09
N GLY A 89 -7.97 2.11 -12.65
CA GLY A 89 -8.87 1.09 -13.20
C GLY A 89 -8.71 0.93 -14.71
N LYS A 90 -9.78 1.23 -15.46
CA LYS A 90 -9.81 1.13 -16.93
C LYS A 90 -8.75 1.99 -17.64
N ASP A 91 -8.30 3.08 -17.03
CA ASP A 91 -7.36 4.00 -17.65
C ASP A 91 -5.90 3.51 -17.48
N GLY A 92 -5.68 2.56 -16.59
CA GLY A 92 -4.42 1.84 -16.38
C GLY A 92 -3.51 2.49 -15.35
N MET A 93 -2.22 2.24 -15.50
CA MET A 93 -1.16 2.66 -14.58
C MET A 93 -0.48 3.93 -15.03
N PHE A 94 -0.27 4.83 -14.08
CA PHE A 94 0.43 6.09 -14.25
C PHE A 94 1.59 6.17 -13.28
N ARG A 95 2.71 6.72 -13.74
CA ARG A 95 3.89 6.99 -12.93
C ARG A 95 4.20 8.47 -12.93
N SER A 96 4.51 8.99 -11.75
CA SER A 96 5.23 10.25 -11.58
C SER A 96 6.65 9.97 -11.13
N ARG A 97 7.60 10.79 -11.56
CA ARG A 97 9.01 10.79 -11.07
C ARG A 97 9.42 12.11 -10.43
N ASN A 98 8.46 13.03 -10.25
CA ASN A 98 8.70 14.40 -9.79
C ASN A 98 7.72 14.82 -8.69
N GLY A 99 7.35 13.86 -7.83
CA GLY A 99 6.51 14.10 -6.67
C GLY A 99 5.05 14.40 -7.01
N GLY A 100 4.56 13.91 -8.15
CA GLY A 100 3.18 14.09 -8.62
C GLY A 100 2.94 15.38 -9.41
N ALA A 101 3.99 16.11 -9.80
CA ALA A 101 3.83 17.28 -10.68
C ALA A 101 3.42 16.87 -12.11
N GLU A 102 3.92 15.73 -12.58
CA GLU A 102 3.58 15.13 -13.87
C GLU A 102 3.31 13.63 -13.73
N TRP A 103 2.25 13.14 -14.38
CA TRP A 103 1.87 11.73 -14.46
C TRP A 103 1.91 11.26 -15.91
N VAL A 104 2.59 10.14 -16.14
CA VAL A 104 2.72 9.52 -17.46
C VAL A 104 2.10 8.13 -17.40
N LYS A 105 1.24 7.79 -18.36
CA LYS A 105 0.73 6.42 -18.50
C LYS A 105 1.88 5.49 -18.85
N VAL A 106 2.06 4.42 -18.07
CA VAL A 106 3.18 3.48 -18.22
C VAL A 106 2.71 2.08 -18.59
N ASP A 107 1.48 1.70 -18.24
CA ASP A 107 0.95 0.37 -18.50
C ASP A 107 -0.58 0.35 -18.43
N SER A 108 -1.20 -0.75 -18.89
CA SER A 108 -2.63 -0.99 -18.68
C SER A 108 -2.93 -1.53 -17.27
N GLY A 109 -1.94 -2.05 -16.55
CA GLY A 109 -2.09 -2.66 -15.24
C GLY A 109 -2.44 -4.15 -15.29
N PRO A 110 -2.67 -4.78 -14.13
CA PRO A 110 -3.13 -6.16 -14.07
C PRO A 110 -4.54 -6.30 -14.67
N GLN A 111 -4.88 -7.51 -15.11
CA GLN A 111 -6.19 -7.79 -15.73
C GLN A 111 -7.36 -7.67 -14.75
N GLU A 112 -7.09 -7.95 -13.48
CA GLU A 112 -8.10 -7.96 -12.42
C GLU A 112 -8.18 -6.59 -11.72
N PRO A 113 -9.36 -6.19 -11.22
CA PRO A 113 -9.49 -5.01 -10.38
C PRO A 113 -8.52 -5.02 -9.19
N VAL A 114 -7.80 -3.92 -9.01
CA VAL A 114 -6.82 -3.72 -7.93
C VAL A 114 -7.50 -3.05 -6.75
N GLN A 115 -7.31 -3.63 -5.56
CA GLN A 115 -7.82 -3.14 -4.28
C GLN A 115 -6.73 -2.48 -3.44
N THR A 116 -5.48 -2.94 -3.56
CA THR A 116 -4.33 -2.41 -2.83
C THR A 116 -3.06 -2.59 -3.65
N PHE A 117 -2.07 -1.74 -3.42
CA PHE A 117 -0.91 -1.62 -4.28
C PHE A 117 0.32 -1.19 -3.48
N LEU A 118 1.48 -1.80 -3.73
CA LEU A 118 2.75 -1.40 -3.12
C LEU A 118 3.92 -1.52 -4.11
N HIS A 119 4.99 -0.80 -3.82
CA HIS A 119 6.30 -0.96 -4.45
C HIS A 119 7.28 -1.52 -3.43
N SER A 120 8.01 -2.56 -3.81
CA SER A 120 9.08 -3.19 -3.03
C SER A 120 10.40 -3.03 -3.80
N ASP A 121 11.49 -2.75 -3.09
CA ASP A 121 12.86 -2.72 -3.63
C ASP A 121 13.51 -4.12 -3.71
N MET A 122 12.70 -5.18 -3.69
CA MET A 122 13.15 -6.55 -3.92
C MET A 122 14.07 -6.64 -5.16
N PRO A 123 15.24 -7.30 -5.04
CA PRO A 123 16.16 -7.49 -6.17
C PRO A 123 15.52 -8.27 -7.33
N GLY A 124 16.18 -8.24 -8.49
CA GLY A 124 15.80 -9.03 -9.66
C GLY A 124 14.84 -8.32 -10.64
N SER A 125 14.47 -7.07 -10.38
CA SER A 125 13.80 -6.22 -11.39
C SER A 125 14.78 -5.73 -12.47
N MET A 126 14.24 -5.37 -13.63
CA MET A 126 14.97 -4.71 -14.72
C MET A 126 15.10 -3.19 -14.56
N GLU A 127 14.50 -2.59 -13.53
CA GLU A 127 14.68 -1.17 -13.22
C GLU A 127 15.11 -0.99 -11.74
N SER A 128 14.17 -0.91 -10.81
CA SER A 128 14.46 -0.53 -9.42
C SER A 128 13.71 -1.32 -8.35
N GLY A 129 12.79 -2.20 -8.75
CA GLY A 129 11.99 -2.99 -7.83
C GLY A 129 10.76 -3.61 -8.47
N TRP A 130 9.80 -3.98 -7.64
CA TRP A 130 8.62 -4.71 -8.04
C TRP A 130 7.37 -4.01 -7.53
N LEU A 131 6.32 -4.08 -8.34
CA LEU A 131 4.98 -3.66 -7.97
C LEU A 131 4.17 -4.89 -7.63
N PHE A 132 3.50 -4.86 -6.49
CA PHE A 132 2.54 -5.88 -6.09
C PHE A 132 1.14 -5.26 -6.02
N ALA A 133 0.17 -5.98 -6.58
CA ALA A 133 -1.23 -5.61 -6.60
C ALA A 133 -2.05 -6.68 -5.88
N GLY A 134 -2.75 -6.30 -4.81
CA GLY A 134 -3.83 -7.10 -4.26
C GLY A 134 -5.07 -6.94 -5.13
N THR A 135 -5.53 -8.02 -5.75
CA THR A 135 -6.66 -8.00 -6.68
C THR A 135 -7.86 -8.75 -6.13
N THR A 136 -8.96 -8.77 -6.88
CA THR A 136 -10.14 -9.60 -6.56
C THR A 136 -9.92 -11.10 -6.77
N ARG A 137 -8.85 -11.51 -7.46
CA ARG A 137 -8.54 -12.93 -7.74
C ARG A 137 -7.35 -13.47 -6.95
N GLY A 138 -6.44 -12.61 -6.52
CA GLY A 138 -5.21 -12.98 -5.82
C GLY A 138 -4.17 -11.87 -5.87
N VAL A 139 -2.92 -12.19 -5.60
CA VAL A 139 -1.82 -11.23 -5.71
C VAL A 139 -1.24 -11.27 -7.13
N ALA A 140 -1.13 -10.11 -7.78
CA ALA A 140 -0.39 -9.95 -9.02
C ALA A 140 0.91 -9.19 -8.75
N ARG A 141 1.96 -9.46 -9.54
CA ARG A 141 3.23 -8.73 -9.49
C ARG A 141 3.73 -8.35 -10.87
N SER A 142 4.49 -7.27 -10.93
CA SER A 142 5.18 -6.80 -12.12
C SER A 142 6.52 -6.19 -11.73
N MET A 143 7.52 -6.31 -12.61
CA MET A 143 8.72 -5.48 -12.48
C MET A 143 8.36 -4.02 -12.74
N ASP A 144 8.99 -3.09 -12.03
CA ASP A 144 8.70 -1.66 -12.17
C ASP A 144 9.18 -1.03 -13.49
N CYS A 145 9.78 -1.83 -14.38
CA CYS A 145 9.92 -1.55 -15.81
C CYS A 145 8.61 -1.68 -16.61
N PHE A 146 7.52 -2.16 -15.97
CA PHE A 146 6.22 -2.45 -16.59
C PHE A 146 6.27 -3.45 -17.73
N CYS A 147 7.19 -4.41 -17.63
CA CYS A 147 7.44 -5.36 -18.69
C CYS A 147 6.32 -6.43 -18.81
N PHE A 148 5.70 -6.82 -17.68
CA PHE A 148 4.61 -7.81 -17.63
C PHE A 148 3.98 -7.92 -16.23
N TRP A 149 2.66 -8.07 -16.17
CA TRP A 149 1.93 -8.48 -14.95
C TRP A 149 1.66 -9.97 -14.94
N GLY A 150 2.13 -10.66 -13.90
CA GLY A 150 1.85 -12.07 -13.66
C GLY A 150 1.25 -12.32 -12.28
N ASP A 151 0.71 -13.52 -12.08
CA ASP A 151 0.33 -13.97 -10.74
C ASP A 151 1.58 -14.07 -9.86
N ALA A 152 1.49 -13.54 -8.64
CA ALA A 152 2.46 -13.81 -7.59
C ALA A 152 2.04 -15.12 -6.91
N GLY A 153 2.41 -16.23 -7.53
CA GLY A 153 2.19 -17.57 -6.99
C GLY A 153 0.73 -18.02 -7.04
N ASP A 154 0.38 -19.00 -6.21
CA ASP A 154 -0.88 -19.73 -6.31
C ASP A 154 -1.98 -19.26 -5.36
N LEU A 155 -1.77 -18.13 -4.65
CA LEU A 155 -2.81 -17.55 -3.80
C LEU A 155 -4.02 -17.10 -4.62
N ARG A 156 -5.22 -17.53 -4.21
CA ARG A 156 -6.48 -17.17 -4.87
C ARG A 156 -7.50 -16.68 -3.84
N GLY A 157 -8.28 -15.68 -4.24
CA GLY A 157 -9.28 -15.02 -3.40
C GLY A 157 -9.09 -13.49 -3.38
N MET A 158 -10.03 -12.80 -2.74
CA MET A 158 -10.03 -11.35 -2.65
C MET A 158 -8.93 -10.88 -1.68
N VAL A 159 -7.95 -10.12 -2.18
CA VAL A 159 -6.86 -9.57 -1.36
C VAL A 159 -7.29 -8.25 -0.73
N SER A 160 -7.42 -8.21 0.60
CA SER A 160 -7.84 -7.01 1.33
C SER A 160 -6.67 -6.13 1.79
N ALA A 161 -5.49 -6.72 2.00
CA ALA A 161 -4.28 -6.01 2.39
C ALA A 161 -3.05 -6.73 1.85
N ILE A 162 -2.00 -5.96 1.55
CA ILE A 162 -0.69 -6.47 1.16
C ILE A 162 0.38 -5.52 1.70
N ASP A 163 1.47 -6.07 2.21
CA ASP A 163 2.63 -5.33 2.70
C ASP A 163 3.90 -6.18 2.55
N TYR A 164 5.08 -5.59 2.71
CA TYR A 164 6.36 -6.30 2.67
C TYR A 164 7.28 -5.85 3.80
N ASP A 165 8.24 -6.70 4.18
CA ASP A 165 9.26 -6.35 5.15
C ASP A 165 10.34 -5.45 4.49
N PRO A 166 10.47 -4.17 4.86
CA PRO A 166 11.48 -3.29 4.25
C PRO A 166 12.93 -3.68 4.58
N ALA A 167 13.15 -4.50 5.62
CA ALA A 167 14.48 -5.02 5.95
C ALA A 167 14.85 -6.29 5.17
N ALA A 168 13.85 -6.96 4.58
CA ALA A 168 14.02 -8.16 3.77
C ALA A 168 12.95 -8.18 2.67
N PRO A 169 13.09 -7.38 1.59
CA PRO A 169 12.01 -7.03 0.67
C PRO A 169 11.38 -8.17 -0.14
N GLU A 170 12.01 -9.34 -0.14
CA GLU A 170 11.47 -10.60 -0.64
C GLU A 170 10.35 -11.18 0.25
N ASN A 171 10.23 -10.72 1.49
CA ASN A 171 9.20 -11.15 2.43
C ASN A 171 7.93 -10.33 2.23
N VAL A 172 6.96 -10.93 1.54
CA VAL A 172 5.67 -10.30 1.21
C VAL A 172 4.56 -10.98 2.00
N TYR A 173 3.62 -10.17 2.50
CA TYR A 173 2.49 -10.58 3.30
C TYR A 173 1.20 -10.14 2.63
N ALA A 174 0.23 -11.03 2.54
CA ALA A 174 -1.06 -10.75 1.93
C ALA A 174 -2.19 -11.27 2.81
N VAL A 175 -3.29 -10.54 2.84
CA VAL A 175 -4.52 -10.95 3.53
C VAL A 175 -5.55 -11.35 2.49
N ILE A 176 -6.00 -12.60 2.55
CA ILE A 176 -7.02 -13.14 1.67
C ILE A 176 -8.19 -13.61 2.52
N GLU A 177 -9.36 -13.01 2.30
CA GLU A 177 -10.58 -13.36 3.05
C GLU A 177 -10.37 -13.32 4.59
N GLY A 178 -9.53 -12.39 5.05
CA GLY A 178 -9.15 -12.21 6.45
C GLY A 178 -8.05 -13.15 6.97
N GLN A 179 -7.53 -14.06 6.15
CA GLN A 179 -6.42 -14.94 6.51
C GLN A 179 -5.08 -14.33 6.08
N LEU A 180 -4.09 -14.36 6.97
CA LEU A 180 -2.74 -13.88 6.68
C LEU A 180 -1.93 -14.97 5.97
N HIS A 181 -1.26 -14.58 4.89
CA HIS A 181 -0.29 -15.39 4.17
C HIS A 181 1.05 -14.68 4.09
N HIS A 182 2.13 -15.45 4.05
CA HIS A 182 3.50 -14.97 3.91
C HIS A 182 4.22 -15.74 2.81
N SER A 183 4.96 -15.01 2.00
CA SER A 183 5.94 -15.54 1.05
C SER A 183 7.31 -14.97 1.41
N ALA A 184 8.33 -15.82 1.40
CA ALA A 184 9.73 -15.43 1.64
C ALA A 184 10.54 -15.30 0.34
N ASP A 185 9.90 -15.44 -0.82
CA ASP A 185 10.52 -15.53 -2.15
C ASP A 185 9.84 -14.58 -3.16
N GLY A 186 9.35 -13.44 -2.69
CA GLY A 186 8.78 -12.41 -3.55
C GLY A 186 7.42 -12.76 -4.12
N GLY A 187 6.68 -13.64 -3.46
CA GLY A 187 5.37 -14.11 -3.87
C GLY A 187 5.41 -15.28 -4.84
N GLU A 188 6.43 -16.13 -4.85
CA GLU A 188 6.42 -17.37 -5.64
C GLU A 188 5.69 -18.49 -4.91
N VAL A 189 6.01 -18.68 -3.63
CA VAL A 189 5.37 -19.65 -2.75
C VAL A 189 4.81 -18.97 -1.52
N TRP A 190 3.60 -19.36 -1.13
CA TRP A 190 2.89 -18.77 0.00
C TRP A 190 2.54 -19.80 1.06
N THR A 191 2.71 -19.41 2.32
CA THR A 191 2.32 -20.20 3.49
C THR A 191 1.33 -19.41 4.33
N GLY A 192 0.28 -20.09 4.83
CA GLY A 192 -0.67 -19.46 5.75
C GLY A 192 -0.06 -19.24 7.13
N LEU A 193 -0.27 -18.06 7.70
CA LEU A 193 0.10 -17.71 9.06
C LEU A 193 -1.16 -17.64 9.93
N LYS A 194 -1.17 -18.43 11.01
CA LYS A 194 -2.30 -18.43 11.94
C LYS A 194 -2.27 -17.16 12.78
N VAL A 195 -3.31 -16.36 12.66
CA VAL A 195 -3.60 -15.20 13.51
C VAL A 195 -4.85 -15.53 14.34
N PRO A 196 -4.96 -15.11 15.61
CA PRO A 196 -6.12 -15.43 16.44
C PRO A 196 -7.47 -14.98 15.88
N GLN A 197 -7.46 -13.99 14.99
CA GLN A 197 -8.65 -13.37 14.40
C GLN A 197 -8.41 -12.96 12.95
N PRO A 198 -9.50 -12.74 12.17
CA PRO A 198 -9.37 -12.22 10.82
C PRO A 198 -8.61 -10.90 10.79
N VAL A 199 -7.64 -10.81 9.89
CA VAL A 199 -6.80 -9.63 9.67
C VAL A 199 -7.53 -8.67 8.72
N THR A 200 -7.44 -7.38 9.01
CA THR A 200 -8.06 -6.30 8.21
C THR A 200 -7.04 -5.29 7.71
N ALA A 201 -5.86 -5.21 8.33
CA ALA A 201 -4.79 -4.31 7.93
C ALA A 201 -3.41 -4.90 8.26
N LEU A 202 -2.41 -4.50 7.48
CA LEU A 202 -1.00 -4.81 7.68
C LEU A 202 -0.20 -3.51 7.78
N ALA A 203 0.85 -3.52 8.61
CA ALA A 203 1.85 -2.47 8.64
C ALA A 203 3.19 -3.04 9.15
N PHE A 204 4.31 -2.49 8.66
CA PHE A 204 5.63 -2.76 9.22
C PHE A 204 6.11 -1.63 10.14
N SER A 205 6.52 -2.02 11.35
CA SER A 205 7.18 -1.18 12.33
C SER A 205 8.68 -1.51 12.40
N PRO A 206 9.58 -0.52 12.39
CA PRO A 206 11.01 -0.76 12.57
C PRO A 206 11.38 -1.47 13.87
N SER A 207 10.59 -1.33 14.93
CA SER A 207 10.86 -1.92 16.25
C SER A 207 10.11 -3.22 16.52
N GLN A 208 8.95 -3.42 15.88
CA GLN A 208 8.06 -4.56 16.14
C GLN A 208 7.94 -5.53 14.95
N GLY A 209 8.49 -5.17 13.78
CA GLY A 209 8.29 -5.93 12.56
C GLY A 209 6.83 -5.84 12.07
N LEU A 210 6.28 -6.99 11.65
CA LEU A 210 4.91 -7.08 11.17
C LEU A 210 3.89 -6.84 12.29
N VAL A 211 3.06 -5.82 12.09
CA VAL A 211 1.88 -5.51 12.89
C VAL A 211 0.62 -5.79 12.07
N VAL A 212 -0.34 -6.49 12.67
CA VAL A 212 -1.63 -6.79 12.05
C VAL A 212 -2.76 -6.11 12.81
N GLY A 213 -3.64 -5.44 12.07
CA GLY A 213 -4.93 -5.00 12.57
C GLY A 213 -5.96 -6.12 12.39
N THR A 214 -6.77 -6.37 13.40
CA THR A 214 -7.75 -7.46 13.41
C THR A 214 -9.19 -6.94 13.38
N ALA A 215 -10.13 -7.79 12.97
CA ALA A 215 -11.55 -7.42 12.81
C ALA A 215 -12.23 -6.90 14.09
N ASN A 216 -11.72 -7.23 15.28
CA ASN A 216 -12.23 -6.69 16.54
C ASN A 216 -11.54 -5.39 16.99
N GLY A 217 -10.67 -4.82 16.17
CA GLY A 217 -9.96 -3.57 16.44
C GLY A 217 -8.62 -3.73 17.18
N ASN A 218 -8.18 -4.95 17.51
CA ASN A 218 -6.89 -5.15 18.16
C ASN A 218 -5.74 -5.03 17.16
N LEU A 219 -4.62 -4.46 17.61
CA LEU A 219 -3.33 -4.51 16.95
C LEU A 219 -2.48 -5.62 17.58
N LEU A 220 -1.95 -6.52 16.77
CA LEU A 220 -1.07 -7.61 17.21
C LEU A 220 0.26 -7.53 16.48
N ALA A 221 1.37 -7.74 17.18
CA ALA A 221 2.70 -7.89 16.59
C ALA A 221 3.15 -9.35 16.70
N ARG A 222 3.93 -9.81 15.71
CA ARG A 222 4.53 -11.14 15.73
C ARG A 222 5.86 -11.11 16.48
N GLY A 223 5.91 -11.78 17.63
CA GLY A 223 7.13 -11.93 18.42
C GLY A 223 8.13 -12.92 17.82
N ALA A 224 9.34 -12.95 18.39
CA ALA A 224 10.43 -13.81 17.94
C ALA A 224 10.16 -15.32 18.06
N ALA A 225 9.16 -15.72 18.85
CA ALA A 225 8.71 -17.11 19.02
C ALA A 225 7.48 -17.46 18.16
N ASP A 226 7.17 -16.68 17.13
CA ASP A 226 5.97 -16.81 16.28
C ASP A 226 4.64 -16.67 17.03
N GLU A 227 4.67 -16.05 18.20
CA GLU A 227 3.48 -15.72 18.98
C GLU A 227 2.95 -14.31 18.63
N TRP A 228 1.63 -14.17 18.62
CA TRP A 228 0.97 -12.88 18.42
C TRP A 228 0.67 -12.24 19.77
N ALA A 229 1.30 -11.09 20.02
CA ALA A 229 1.09 -10.31 21.24
C ALA A 229 0.38 -8.99 20.92
N PRO A 230 -0.51 -8.50 21.79
CA PRO A 230 -1.07 -7.17 21.65
C PRO A 230 0.02 -6.11 21.58
N VAL A 231 -0.13 -5.17 20.65
CA VAL A 231 0.64 -3.93 20.65
C VAL A 231 0.03 -3.04 21.72
N HIS A 232 0.66 -2.99 22.89
CA HIS A 232 0.30 -2.04 23.94
C HIS A 232 0.95 -0.69 23.62
N GLU A 233 0.11 0.32 23.42
CA GLU A 233 0.50 1.73 23.40
C GLU A 233 0.87 2.22 24.81
#